data_AF-A4I1R5-F1
#
_entry.id   AF-A4I1R5-F1
#
_cell.length_a   1.000
_cell.length_b   1.000
_cell.length_c   1.000
_cell.angle_alpha   90.00
_cell.angle_beta   90.00
_cell.angle_gamma   90.00
#
_symmetry.space_group_name_H-M   'P 1'
#
loop_
_entity.id
_entity.type
_entity.pdbx_description
1 polymer ?
#
loop_
_entity_poly.entity_id
_entity_poly.type
_entity_poly.pdbx_seq_one_letter_code
_entity_poly.pdbx_strand_id
1 'polypeptide(L)'
;MRRSQALFLHSTAACLLSAGKLSQYEQEAYEAHRRFAESQTYPGPIRAATPGDTRFYMGSAETILQENERHYWRAVVDDPHVQHLVPLRIRFKTFIWVTSGWEQRMQVVQVMAQRDSTIAELMQQVRIENQSPYLCTSSFKLCIDGKDLDELKTLADYDIDEYSRIDAIEENDHLLHTEAEKLKDWNVDEMPEDVLLRSPYKEMAMQPQPNLAPRYEAKPKGYYGKNDYSGMKQSS
;
A
#
# COMPACT_ATOMS: atom_id res chain seq x y z
N MET A 1 17.39 64.72 -14.06
CA MET A 1 18.70 64.06 -14.22
C MET A 1 18.80 62.88 -13.26
N ARG A 2 18.91 61.67 -13.82
CA ARG A 2 19.36 60.37 -13.26
C ARG A 2 18.90 59.97 -11.84
N ARG A 3 17.69 59.40 -11.77
CA ARG A 3 17.32 58.34 -10.81
C ARG A 3 17.02 57.08 -11.61
N SER A 4 18.00 56.20 -11.75
CA SER A 4 17.95 54.97 -12.54
C SER A 4 19.26 54.23 -12.17
N GLN A 5 19.35 53.01 -11.65
CA GLN A 5 18.56 51.82 -11.86
C GLN A 5 18.84 50.87 -10.67
N ALA A 6 17.87 50.64 -9.78
CA ALA A 6 17.95 49.57 -8.78
C ALA A 6 17.14 48.33 -9.23
N LEU A 7 16.99 48.16 -10.54
CA LEU A 7 16.08 47.18 -11.16
C LEU A 7 16.75 46.38 -12.27
N PHE A 8 18.06 46.14 -12.17
CA PHE A 8 18.74 45.19 -13.06
C PHE A 8 18.93 43.85 -12.35
N LEU A 9 17.94 43.00 -12.61
CA LEU A 9 18.15 41.60 -13.01
C LEU A 9 18.56 40.62 -11.91
N HIS A 10 17.52 40.03 -11.30
CA HIS A 10 17.44 38.58 -11.04
C HIS A 10 17.53 37.73 -12.33
N SER A 11 18.31 38.14 -13.32
CA SER A 11 18.54 37.36 -14.54
C SER A 11 19.88 36.64 -14.44
N THR A 12 19.79 35.32 -14.52
CA THR A 12 20.75 34.42 -15.18
C THR A 12 22.10 34.20 -14.50
N ALA A 13 22.09 33.39 -13.43
CA ALA A 13 23.26 32.58 -13.07
C ALA A 13 23.79 31.75 -14.28
N ALA A 14 22.90 31.37 -15.20
CA ALA A 14 23.25 30.71 -16.45
C ALA A 14 24.14 31.54 -17.40
N CYS A 15 24.14 32.88 -17.30
CA CYS A 15 25.01 33.74 -18.12
C CYS A 15 26.40 33.95 -17.51
N LEU A 16 26.64 33.52 -16.27
CA LEU A 16 27.93 33.64 -15.58
C LEU A 16 28.77 32.35 -15.63
N LEU A 17 28.19 31.24 -16.09
CA LEU A 17 28.92 29.97 -16.25
C LEU A 17 29.66 29.97 -17.59
N SER A 18 30.98 29.80 -17.55
CA SER A 18 31.81 29.62 -18.74
C SER A 18 31.94 28.13 -19.06
N ALA A 19 31.26 27.67 -20.12
CA ALA A 19 31.32 26.28 -20.59
C ALA A 19 32.76 25.80 -20.87
N GLY A 20 33.66 26.70 -21.26
CA GLY A 20 35.08 26.38 -21.51
C GLY A 20 35.86 25.90 -20.28
N LYS A 21 35.32 26.08 -19.05
CA LYS A 21 35.92 25.55 -17.81
C LYS A 21 35.33 24.21 -17.37
N LEU A 22 34.34 23.65 -18.08
CA LEU A 22 33.68 22.41 -17.68
C LEU A 22 34.68 21.25 -17.55
N SER A 23 35.58 21.08 -18.52
CA SER A 23 36.60 20.02 -18.49
C SER A 23 37.54 20.14 -17.28
N GLN A 24 37.89 21.36 -16.89
CA GLN A 24 38.67 21.60 -15.67
C GLN A 24 37.87 21.19 -14.43
N TYR A 25 36.59 21.57 -14.34
CA TYR A 25 35.73 21.18 -13.21
C TYR A 25 35.46 19.67 -13.14
N GLU A 26 35.32 18.99 -14.27
CA GLU A 26 35.20 17.53 -14.32
C GLU A 26 36.48 16.85 -13.81
N GLN A 27 37.65 17.36 -14.18
CA GLN A 27 38.93 16.87 -13.68
C GLN A 27 39.06 17.09 -12.16
N GLU A 28 38.71 18.28 -11.67
CA GLU A 28 38.71 18.59 -10.24
C GLU A 28 37.71 17.71 -9.47
N ALA A 29 36.53 17.45 -10.03
CA ALA A 29 35.53 16.55 -9.45
C ALA A 29 36.05 15.10 -9.37
N TYR A 30 36.75 14.64 -10.40
CA TYR A 30 37.40 13.32 -10.40
C TYR A 30 38.48 13.22 -9.31
N GLU A 31 39.38 14.21 -9.21
CA GLU A 31 40.44 14.23 -8.20
C GLU A 31 39.90 14.40 -6.78
N ALA A 32 38.81 15.15 -6.59
CA ALA A 32 38.12 15.27 -5.31
C ALA A 32 37.47 13.94 -4.90
N HIS A 33 36.80 13.25 -5.82
CA HIS A 33 36.18 11.95 -5.53
C HIS A 33 37.22 10.89 -5.17
N ARG A 34 38.37 10.85 -5.86
CA ARG A 34 39.47 9.95 -5.51
C ARG A 34 40.02 10.23 -4.10
N ARG A 35 40.31 11.49 -3.78
CA ARG A 35 40.76 11.87 -2.43
C ARG A 35 39.73 11.48 -1.37
N PHE A 36 38.44 11.65 -1.65
CA PHE A 36 37.37 11.22 -0.75
C PHE A 36 37.39 9.69 -0.52
N ALA A 37 37.43 8.91 -1.60
CA ALA A 37 37.44 7.45 -1.53
C ALA A 37 38.71 6.87 -0.85
N GLU A 38 39.86 7.53 -1.01
CA GLU A 38 41.13 7.11 -0.41
C GLU A 38 41.32 7.59 1.04
N SER A 39 40.74 8.75 1.40
CA SER A 39 40.90 9.34 2.75
C SER A 39 40.01 8.68 3.81
N GLN A 40 38.85 8.16 3.42
CA GLN A 40 37.88 7.60 4.35
C GLN A 40 38.03 6.09 4.49
N THR A 41 37.99 5.62 5.74
CA THR A 41 37.73 4.21 6.04
C THR A 41 36.24 4.06 6.35
N TYR A 42 35.48 3.46 5.44
CA TYR A 42 34.03 3.30 5.62
C TYR A 42 33.74 2.29 6.73
N PRO A 43 32.96 2.64 7.78
CA PRO A 43 32.72 1.77 8.93
C PRO A 43 31.90 0.52 8.61
N GLY A 44 31.10 0.55 7.54
CA GLY A 44 30.24 -0.54 7.10
C GLY A 44 29.12 -0.04 6.19
N PRO A 45 28.27 -0.95 5.68
CA PRO A 45 27.13 -0.56 4.85
C PRO A 45 26.05 0.13 5.70
N ILE A 46 25.63 1.31 5.27
CA ILE A 46 24.49 2.01 5.87
C ILE A 46 23.20 1.34 5.35
N ARG A 47 22.24 1.05 6.25
CA ARG A 47 20.93 0.52 5.84
C ARG A 47 20.21 1.50 4.92
N ALA A 48 19.59 0.99 3.87
CA ALA A 48 18.77 1.82 2.98
C ALA A 48 17.50 2.27 3.71
N ALA A 49 17.14 3.55 3.58
CA ALA A 49 15.87 4.08 4.04
C ALA A 49 14.84 4.00 2.92
N THR A 50 13.57 3.81 3.27
CA THR A 50 12.44 3.94 2.34
C THR A 50 12.33 5.40 1.88
N PRO A 51 12.51 5.72 0.58
CA PRO A 51 12.21 7.06 0.09
C PRO A 51 10.70 7.32 0.18
N GLY A 52 10.36 8.52 0.66
CA GLY A 52 9.00 9.03 0.61
C GLY A 52 8.65 9.61 -0.75
N ASP A 53 7.52 10.32 -0.80
CA ASP A 53 7.00 10.90 -2.03
C ASP A 53 7.49 12.33 -2.32
N THR A 54 7.41 12.71 -3.60
CA THR A 54 7.78 14.04 -4.08
C THR A 54 6.59 14.78 -4.67
N ARG A 55 6.31 15.98 -4.14
CA ARG A 55 5.31 16.90 -4.70
C ARG A 55 5.74 17.63 -5.99
N PHE A 56 6.89 17.28 -6.56
CA PHE A 56 7.49 17.98 -7.71
C PHE A 56 7.42 17.13 -8.98
N TYR A 57 6.21 16.75 -9.38
CA TYR A 57 5.97 16.06 -10.65
C TYR A 57 5.99 17.04 -11.84
N MET A 58 6.31 16.51 -13.01
CA MET A 58 6.30 17.29 -14.26
C MET A 58 4.89 17.29 -14.86
N GLY A 59 4.45 18.44 -15.36
CA GLY A 59 3.18 18.58 -16.08
C GLY A 59 2.25 19.61 -15.45
N SER A 60 0.96 19.49 -15.75
CA SER A 60 -0.10 20.25 -15.10
C SER A 60 -0.38 19.68 -13.71
N ALA A 61 -0.84 20.53 -12.77
CA ALA A 61 -1.34 20.06 -11.48
C ALA A 61 -2.44 19.01 -11.67
N GLU A 62 -2.38 17.93 -10.89
CA GLU A 62 -3.38 16.88 -10.90
C GLU A 62 -4.58 17.24 -10.01
N THR A 63 -5.58 16.36 -10.00
CA THR A 63 -6.76 16.48 -9.15
C THR A 63 -6.64 15.58 -7.94
N ILE A 64 -7.21 15.99 -6.81
CA ILE A 64 -7.27 15.19 -5.57
C ILE A 64 -7.86 13.78 -5.75
N LEU A 65 -8.69 13.55 -6.79
CA LEU A 65 -9.25 12.22 -7.08
C LEU A 65 -8.19 11.20 -7.53
N GLN A 66 -7.08 11.65 -8.11
CA GLN A 66 -6.00 10.81 -8.61
C GLN A 66 -4.77 10.83 -7.69
N GLU A 67 -4.77 11.70 -6.69
CA GLU A 67 -3.72 11.81 -5.69
C GLU A 67 -3.64 10.49 -4.91
N ASN A 68 -2.46 9.88 -4.91
CA ASN A 68 -2.21 8.60 -4.26
C ASN A 68 -0.84 8.57 -3.55
N GLU A 69 -0.30 9.75 -3.22
CA GLU A 69 1.00 9.92 -2.57
C GLU A 69 2.15 9.17 -3.30
N ARG A 70 2.06 9.00 -4.62
CA ARG A 70 3.06 8.29 -5.43
C ARG A 70 3.27 8.91 -6.81
N HIS A 71 4.24 9.83 -6.91
CA HIS A 71 4.56 10.55 -8.14
C HIS A 71 5.75 10.00 -8.95
N TYR A 72 6.20 8.80 -8.61
CA TYR A 72 7.31 8.12 -9.28
C TYR A 72 7.05 6.63 -9.39
N TRP A 73 7.70 5.99 -10.36
CA TRP A 73 7.59 4.55 -10.51
C TRP A 73 8.50 3.82 -9.53
N ARG A 74 7.92 2.94 -8.71
CA ARG A 74 8.67 2.02 -7.86
C ARG A 74 8.18 0.59 -8.05
N ALA A 75 9.07 -0.26 -8.56
CA ALA A 75 8.77 -1.68 -8.82
C ALA A 75 9.00 -2.60 -7.61
N VAL A 76 9.53 -2.09 -6.50
CA VAL A 76 9.81 -2.86 -5.28
C VAL A 76 8.88 -2.40 -4.15
N VAL A 77 8.51 -3.35 -3.29
CA VAL A 77 7.73 -3.11 -2.08
C VAL A 77 8.69 -2.84 -0.92
N ASP A 78 8.45 -1.77 -0.16
CA ASP A 78 9.26 -1.39 0.99
C ASP A 78 8.71 -1.94 2.32
N ASP A 79 9.56 -1.93 3.34
CA ASP A 79 9.27 -2.43 4.68
C ASP A 79 7.90 -2.01 5.28
N PRO A 80 7.40 -0.76 5.13
CA PRO A 80 6.10 -0.38 5.71
C PRO A 80 4.91 -1.21 5.22
N HIS A 81 5.01 -1.83 4.04
CA HIS A 81 3.98 -2.70 3.50
C HIS A 81 4.11 -4.15 3.94
N VAL A 82 5.29 -4.55 4.40
CA VAL A 82 5.57 -5.95 4.75
C VAL A 82 5.00 -6.22 6.12
N GLN A 83 3.92 -7.00 6.16
CA GLN A 83 3.26 -7.40 7.39
C GLN A 83 3.58 -8.85 7.74
N HIS A 84 3.83 -9.12 9.03
CA HIS A 84 4.04 -10.47 9.55
C HIS A 84 2.70 -11.04 10.04
N LEU A 85 2.03 -11.75 9.14
CA LEU A 85 0.68 -12.26 9.35
C LEU A 85 0.68 -13.73 9.80
N VAL A 86 -0.28 -14.09 10.64
CA VAL A 86 -0.56 -15.45 11.11
C VAL A 86 -1.94 -15.88 10.57
N PRO A 87 -2.04 -17.02 9.85
CA PRO A 87 -3.31 -17.51 9.34
C PRO A 87 -4.13 -18.17 10.45
N LEU A 88 -5.03 -17.41 11.07
CA LEU A 88 -5.86 -17.91 12.18
C LEU A 88 -7.19 -18.45 11.67
N ARG A 89 -7.61 -19.60 12.22
CA ARG A 89 -8.85 -20.28 11.87
C ARG A 89 -9.80 -20.29 13.06
N ILE A 90 -10.88 -19.54 12.96
CA ILE A 90 -11.84 -19.33 14.03
C ILE A 90 -13.11 -20.12 13.74
N ARG A 91 -13.54 -20.88 14.74
CA ARG A 91 -14.59 -21.89 14.59
C ARG A 91 -15.90 -21.35 15.17
N PHE A 92 -16.91 -21.26 14.32
CA PHE A 92 -18.27 -20.90 14.70
C PHE A 92 -19.13 -22.15 14.82
N LYS A 93 -19.97 -22.17 15.86
CA LYS A 93 -20.98 -23.19 16.07
C LYS A 93 -22.20 -22.88 15.19
N THR A 94 -22.50 -23.75 14.23
CA THR A 94 -23.66 -23.59 13.35
C THR A 94 -24.61 -24.77 13.49
N PHE A 95 -25.85 -24.57 13.06
CA PHE A 95 -26.86 -25.63 13.03
C PHE A 95 -27.35 -25.80 11.60
N ILE A 96 -27.31 -27.03 11.09
CA ILE A 96 -27.87 -27.40 9.79
C ILE A 96 -29.12 -28.24 9.99
N TRP A 97 -30.08 -28.12 9.09
CA TRP A 97 -31.29 -28.94 9.12
C TRP A 97 -31.08 -30.22 8.31
N VAL A 98 -31.25 -31.37 8.96
CA VAL A 98 -31.22 -32.71 8.34
C VAL A 98 -32.56 -33.42 8.55
N THR A 99 -32.70 -34.64 8.05
CA THR A 99 -33.96 -35.41 8.14
C THR A 99 -34.41 -35.70 9.57
N SER A 100 -33.50 -35.77 10.54
CA SER A 100 -33.80 -36.00 11.97
C SER A 100 -34.10 -34.73 12.77
N GLY A 101 -33.71 -33.55 12.28
CA GLY A 101 -33.80 -32.27 13.00
C GLY A 101 -32.56 -31.40 12.82
N TRP A 102 -32.23 -30.60 13.83
CA TRP A 102 -31.04 -29.76 13.84
C TRP A 102 -29.79 -30.57 14.21
N GLU A 103 -28.77 -30.52 13.36
CA GLU A 103 -27.45 -31.04 13.66
C GLU A 103 -26.45 -29.89 13.87
N GLN A 104 -25.73 -29.94 14.98
CA GLN A 104 -24.65 -29.02 15.27
C GLN A 104 -23.44 -29.34 14.38
N ARG A 105 -22.95 -28.31 13.69
CA ARG A 105 -21.75 -28.34 12.84
C ARG A 105 -20.82 -27.20 13.20
N MET A 106 -19.65 -27.22 12.57
CA MET A 106 -18.62 -26.21 12.71
C MET A 106 -18.44 -25.52 11.37
N GLN A 107 -18.56 -24.19 11.36
CA GLN A 107 -18.15 -23.36 10.24
C GLN A 107 -16.85 -22.65 10.61
N VAL A 108 -15.90 -22.54 9.68
CA VAL A 108 -14.60 -21.94 9.95
C VAL A 108 -14.45 -20.64 9.15
N VAL A 109 -14.07 -19.57 9.84
CA VAL A 109 -13.62 -18.31 9.24
C VAL A 109 -12.10 -18.26 9.36
N GLN A 110 -11.41 -18.08 8.23
CA GLN A 110 -9.96 -17.93 8.20
C GLN A 110 -9.62 -16.47 7.93
N VAL A 111 -8.76 -15.89 8.78
CA VAL A 111 -8.31 -14.50 8.70
C VAL A 111 -6.78 -14.43 8.81
N MET A 112 -6.20 -13.35 8.29
CA MET A 112 -4.75 -13.10 8.33
C MET A 112 -4.43 -12.00 9.34
N ALA A 113 -4.17 -12.37 10.60
CA ALA A 113 -3.98 -11.40 11.67
C ALA A 113 -2.50 -11.05 11.90
N GLN A 114 -2.20 -9.83 12.30
CA GLN A 114 -0.84 -9.43 12.71
C GLN A 114 -0.49 -10.04 14.08
N ARG A 115 0.74 -10.49 14.28
CA ARG A 115 1.14 -11.19 15.51
C ARG A 115 1.01 -10.33 16.79
N ASP A 116 1.16 -9.04 16.65
CA ASP A 116 1.03 -8.01 17.68
C ASP A 116 -0.40 -7.47 17.84
N SER A 117 -1.36 -7.96 17.05
CA SER A 117 -2.76 -7.56 17.17
C SER A 117 -3.40 -8.03 18.49
N THR A 118 -4.36 -7.25 18.95
CA THR A 118 -5.20 -7.57 20.11
C THR A 118 -6.33 -8.56 19.74
N ILE A 119 -6.89 -9.24 20.73
CA ILE A 119 -8.07 -10.09 20.53
C ILE A 119 -9.25 -9.28 20.00
N ALA A 120 -9.43 -8.02 20.43
CA ALA A 120 -10.45 -7.12 19.89
C ALA A 120 -10.25 -6.85 18.39
N GLU A 121 -9.02 -6.58 17.96
CA GLU A 121 -8.68 -6.38 16.54
C GLU A 121 -8.91 -7.64 15.71
N LEU A 122 -8.54 -8.81 16.25
CA LEU A 122 -8.85 -10.10 15.64
C LEU A 122 -10.36 -10.29 15.46
N MET A 123 -11.16 -9.98 16.48
CA MET A 123 -12.62 -10.05 16.41
C MET A 123 -13.20 -9.12 15.33
N GLN A 124 -12.67 -7.91 15.20
CA GLN A 124 -13.04 -6.99 14.13
C GLN A 124 -12.67 -7.54 12.75
N GLN A 125 -11.48 -8.11 12.61
CA GLN A 125 -11.06 -8.71 11.34
C GLN A 125 -11.97 -9.89 10.94
N VAL A 126 -12.42 -10.70 11.91
CA VAL A 126 -13.39 -11.78 11.67
C VAL A 126 -14.72 -11.23 11.15
N ARG A 127 -15.22 -10.12 11.73
CA ARG A 127 -16.46 -9.49 11.28
C ARG A 127 -16.35 -9.03 9.83
N ILE A 128 -15.26 -8.34 9.49
CA ILE A 128 -14.98 -7.80 8.17
C ILE A 128 -14.77 -8.91 7.11
N GLU A 129 -14.09 -10.00 7.49
CA GLU A 129 -13.65 -11.06 6.56
C GLU A 129 -14.56 -12.31 6.50
N ASN A 130 -15.64 -12.39 7.29
CA ASN A 130 -16.49 -13.60 7.35
C ASN A 130 -17.16 -13.95 6.01
N GLN A 131 -17.43 -12.95 5.16
CA GLN A 131 -18.14 -13.06 3.87
C GLN A 131 -19.47 -13.84 3.94
N SER A 132 -20.12 -13.88 5.11
CA SER A 132 -21.35 -14.66 5.33
C SER A 132 -22.36 -13.83 6.12
N PRO A 133 -23.59 -13.64 5.62
CA PRO A 133 -24.63 -12.92 6.36
C PRO A 133 -25.21 -13.73 7.52
N TYR A 134 -24.82 -15.01 7.67
CA TYR A 134 -25.32 -15.91 8.71
C TYR A 134 -24.38 -16.06 9.90
N LEU A 135 -23.18 -15.47 9.82
CA LEU A 135 -22.20 -15.43 10.90
C LEU A 135 -22.11 -14.01 11.45
N CYS A 136 -21.62 -13.86 12.69
CA CYS A 136 -21.43 -12.55 13.32
C CYS A 136 -22.71 -11.68 13.33
N THR A 137 -23.87 -12.33 13.48
CA THR A 137 -25.18 -11.63 13.55
C THR A 137 -25.43 -11.01 14.93
N SER A 138 -24.83 -11.59 15.95
CA SER A 138 -24.87 -11.15 17.34
C SER A 138 -23.46 -10.83 17.87
N SER A 139 -23.38 -10.32 19.09
CA SER A 139 -22.10 -10.27 19.82
C SER A 139 -21.56 -11.68 19.98
N PHE A 140 -20.25 -11.83 19.82
CA PHE A 140 -19.55 -13.09 20.07
C PHE A 140 -18.29 -12.83 20.87
N LYS A 141 -17.84 -13.85 21.62
CA LYS A 141 -16.57 -13.86 22.35
C LYS A 141 -15.69 -14.97 21.81
N LEU A 142 -14.38 -14.75 21.83
CA LEU A 142 -13.41 -15.76 21.45
C LEU A 142 -12.97 -16.55 22.69
N CYS A 143 -12.87 -17.87 22.55
CA CYS A 143 -12.37 -18.74 23.60
C CYS A 143 -11.42 -19.80 23.04
N ILE A 144 -10.54 -20.30 23.92
CA ILE A 144 -9.66 -21.45 23.66
C ILE A 144 -9.91 -22.46 24.77
N ASP A 145 -10.24 -23.70 24.38
CA ASP A 145 -10.58 -24.80 25.30
C ASP A 145 -11.65 -24.41 26.36
N GLY A 146 -12.61 -23.56 25.95
CA GLY A 146 -13.70 -23.09 26.80
C GLY A 146 -13.34 -21.95 27.76
N LYS A 147 -12.12 -21.41 27.71
CA LYS A 147 -11.71 -20.21 28.46
C LYS A 147 -11.81 -18.97 27.58
N ASP A 148 -12.56 -17.98 28.02
CA ASP A 148 -12.71 -16.71 27.32
C ASP A 148 -11.37 -15.97 27.24
N LEU A 149 -11.11 -15.39 26.07
CA LEU A 149 -9.94 -14.55 25.83
C LEU A 149 -10.27 -13.10 26.19
N ASP A 150 -9.31 -12.42 26.80
CA ASP A 150 -9.40 -11.01 27.14
C ASP A 150 -9.18 -10.16 25.89
N GLU A 151 -10.15 -9.29 25.57
CA GLU A 151 -10.16 -8.44 24.37
C GLU A 151 -8.96 -7.49 24.30
N LEU A 152 -8.41 -7.09 25.46
CA LEU A 152 -7.31 -6.13 25.55
C LEU A 152 -5.92 -6.75 25.41
N LYS A 153 -5.82 -8.09 25.46
CA LYS A 153 -4.55 -8.79 25.33
C LYS A 153 -4.19 -9.04 23.87
N THR A 154 -2.90 -9.19 23.62
CA THR A 154 -2.37 -9.51 22.29
C THR A 154 -2.42 -11.01 22.03
N LEU A 155 -2.33 -11.40 20.75
CA LEU A 155 -2.17 -12.82 20.37
C LEU A 155 -0.92 -13.44 21.00
N ALA A 156 0.14 -12.66 21.14
CA ALA A 156 1.39 -13.08 21.77
C ALA A 156 1.23 -13.39 23.26
N ASP A 157 0.35 -12.69 23.98
CA ASP A 157 0.13 -12.94 25.43
C ASP A 157 -0.49 -14.32 25.71
N TYR A 158 -1.14 -14.92 24.72
CA TYR A 158 -1.75 -16.24 24.79
C TYR A 158 -0.97 -17.32 24.02
N ASP A 159 0.20 -16.97 23.45
CA ASP A 159 0.98 -17.84 22.55
C ASP A 159 0.14 -18.42 21.40
N ILE A 160 -0.80 -17.64 20.86
CA ILE A 160 -1.70 -18.08 19.79
C ILE A 160 -0.91 -18.25 18.50
N ASP A 161 -1.01 -19.43 17.92
CA ASP A 161 -0.38 -19.83 16.66
C ASP A 161 -1.42 -20.33 15.63
N GLU A 162 -0.95 -20.75 14.46
CA GLU A 162 -1.79 -21.28 13.37
C GLU A 162 -2.53 -22.58 13.73
N TYR A 163 -2.07 -23.31 14.76
CA TYR A 163 -2.65 -24.57 15.22
C TYR A 163 -3.64 -24.38 16.38
N SER A 164 -3.67 -23.17 16.94
CA SER A 164 -4.50 -22.81 18.06
C SER A 164 -5.98 -22.89 17.71
N ARG A 165 -6.70 -23.59 18.58
CA ARG A 165 -8.08 -24.01 18.38
C ARG A 165 -9.03 -22.96 18.94
N ILE A 166 -9.22 -21.87 18.21
CA ILE A 166 -10.08 -20.77 18.64
C ILE A 166 -11.55 -21.05 18.28
N ASP A 167 -12.43 -20.92 19.25
CA ASP A 167 -13.89 -21.02 19.08
C ASP A 167 -14.53 -19.64 19.30
N ALA A 168 -15.56 -19.32 18.52
CA ALA A 168 -16.39 -18.13 18.68
C ALA A 168 -17.74 -18.53 19.29
N ILE A 169 -18.02 -18.02 20.50
CA ILE A 169 -19.26 -18.23 21.22
C ILE A 169 -20.16 -17.02 21.02
N GLU A 170 -21.28 -17.21 20.34
CA GLU A 170 -22.26 -16.18 20.03
C GLU A 170 -23.30 -16.02 21.16
N GLU A 171 -23.71 -14.78 21.45
CA GLU A 171 -24.78 -14.39 22.38
C GLU A 171 -26.01 -13.97 21.57
N ASN A 172 -26.81 -14.94 21.12
CA ASN A 172 -27.86 -14.76 20.11
C ASN A 172 -29.07 -13.93 20.57
N ASP A 173 -29.12 -13.56 21.85
CA ASP A 173 -30.10 -12.62 22.40
C ASP A 173 -29.78 -11.15 22.07
N HIS A 174 -28.56 -10.86 21.64
CA HIS A 174 -28.12 -9.53 21.20
C HIS A 174 -28.11 -9.39 19.67
N LEU A 175 -28.35 -8.17 19.19
CA LEU A 175 -28.15 -7.80 17.78
C LEU A 175 -26.86 -7.00 17.68
N LEU A 176 -25.95 -7.43 16.80
CA LEU A 176 -24.71 -6.69 16.56
C LEU A 176 -25.01 -5.43 15.74
N HIS A 177 -24.84 -4.26 16.35
CA HIS A 177 -24.82 -2.99 15.64
C HIS A 177 -23.38 -2.66 15.26
N THR A 178 -23.04 -2.83 13.98
CA THR A 178 -21.74 -2.42 13.44
C THR A 178 -21.82 -0.98 12.94
N GLU A 179 -20.88 -0.15 13.36
CA GLU A 179 -20.61 1.13 12.69
C GLU A 179 -19.87 0.86 11.38
N ALA A 180 -19.72 1.88 10.53
CA ALA A 180 -19.01 1.75 9.26
C ALA A 180 -17.62 1.13 9.50
N GLU A 181 -17.49 -0.15 9.13
CA GLU A 181 -16.28 -0.91 9.41
C GLU A 181 -15.12 -0.34 8.59
N LYS A 182 -13.91 -0.48 9.17
CA LYS A 182 -12.66 -0.22 8.45
C LYS A 182 -12.68 -0.97 7.11
N LEU A 183 -12.21 -0.31 6.06
CA LEU A 183 -12.15 -0.90 4.71
C LEU A 183 -11.30 -2.18 4.74
N LYS A 184 -11.72 -3.18 3.96
CA LYS A 184 -11.15 -4.55 3.94
C LYS A 184 -9.65 -4.59 3.59
N ASP A 185 -9.20 -3.66 2.77
CA ASP A 185 -7.85 -3.53 2.21
C ASP A 185 -7.07 -2.35 2.79
N TRP A 186 -7.50 -1.80 3.93
CA TRP A 186 -6.82 -0.67 4.54
C TRP A 186 -5.37 -1.01 4.91
N ASN A 187 -4.44 -0.33 4.25
CA ASN A 187 -2.99 -0.45 4.46
C ASN A 187 -2.35 0.91 4.81
N VAL A 188 -1.02 0.96 4.89
CA VAL A 188 -0.26 2.16 5.29
C VAL A 188 -0.29 3.25 4.21
N ASP A 189 -0.47 2.88 2.95
CA ASP A 189 -0.49 3.82 1.82
C ASP A 189 -1.87 4.47 1.62
N GLU A 190 -2.88 4.11 2.42
CA GLU A 190 -4.22 4.70 2.38
C GLU A 190 -4.88 4.65 0.99
N MET A 191 -4.61 3.58 0.24
CA MET A 191 -5.16 3.35 -1.11
C MET A 191 -6.20 2.21 -1.14
N PRO A 192 -7.38 2.37 -0.50
CA PRO A 192 -8.43 1.36 -0.59
C PRO A 192 -9.13 1.43 -1.95
N GLU A 193 -9.62 0.28 -2.43
CA GLU A 193 -10.56 0.25 -3.55
C GLU A 193 -12.00 0.51 -3.07
N ASP A 194 -12.69 1.44 -3.73
CA ASP A 194 -14.09 1.81 -3.40
C ASP A 194 -15.04 0.60 -3.38
N VAL A 195 -14.77 -0.43 -4.19
CA VAL A 195 -15.66 -1.60 -4.36
C VAL A 195 -14.89 -2.90 -4.21
N LEU A 196 -14.18 -3.06 -3.07
CA LEU A 196 -13.53 -4.32 -2.75
C LEU A 196 -14.55 -5.35 -2.20
N LEU A 197 -14.98 -6.27 -3.05
CA LEU A 197 -15.93 -7.33 -2.66
C LEU A 197 -15.24 -8.43 -1.84
N ARG A 198 -13.96 -8.71 -2.09
CA ARG A 198 -13.21 -9.81 -1.47
C ARG A 198 -12.10 -9.28 -0.56
N SER A 199 -11.55 -10.14 0.29
CA SER A 199 -10.37 -9.78 1.08
C SER A 199 -9.14 -9.72 0.16
N PRO A 200 -8.20 -8.78 0.38
CA PRO A 200 -6.99 -8.66 -0.45
C PRO A 200 -6.16 -9.95 -0.49
N TYR A 201 -6.22 -10.77 0.57
CA TYR A 201 -5.51 -12.05 0.65
C TYR A 201 -6.12 -13.16 -0.22
N LYS A 202 -7.36 -12.97 -0.71
CA LYS A 202 -8.08 -13.94 -1.56
C LYS A 202 -8.08 -13.54 -3.03
N GLU A 203 -7.63 -12.34 -3.38
CA GLU A 203 -7.62 -11.85 -4.75
C GLU A 203 -6.36 -12.27 -5.50
N MET A 204 -6.49 -12.43 -6.82
CA MET A 204 -5.33 -12.68 -7.68
C MET A 204 -4.61 -11.36 -7.95
N ALA A 205 -3.28 -11.35 -7.82
CA ALA A 205 -2.46 -10.15 -7.97
C ALA A 205 -2.57 -9.45 -9.34
N MET A 206 -2.68 -10.22 -10.43
CA MET A 206 -2.85 -9.66 -11.78
C MET A 206 -4.10 -10.25 -12.41
N GLN A 207 -5.01 -9.36 -12.82
CA GLN A 207 -6.25 -9.71 -13.51
C GLN A 207 -6.44 -8.80 -14.72
N PRO A 208 -7.11 -9.28 -15.79
CA PRO A 208 -7.52 -8.42 -16.89
C PRO A 208 -8.35 -7.25 -16.34
N GLN A 209 -8.12 -6.04 -16.84
CA GLN A 209 -8.86 -4.84 -16.43
C GLN A 209 -9.99 -4.54 -17.43
N PRO A 210 -11.25 -4.98 -17.17
CA PRO A 210 -12.35 -4.82 -18.11
C PRO A 210 -12.88 -3.37 -18.19
N ASN A 211 -12.59 -2.56 -17.18
CA ASN A 211 -13.00 -1.15 -17.09
C ASN A 211 -12.13 -0.22 -17.96
N LEU A 212 -10.96 -0.69 -18.42
CA LEU A 212 -10.09 0.07 -19.31
C LEU A 212 -10.25 -0.41 -20.75
N ALA A 213 -10.29 0.55 -21.68
CA ALA A 213 -10.26 0.28 -23.11
C ALA A 213 -8.84 0.54 -23.66
N PRO A 214 -8.30 -0.33 -24.54
CA PRO A 214 -7.01 -0.06 -25.19
C PRO A 214 -7.13 1.21 -26.04
N ARG A 215 -6.19 2.13 -25.88
CA ARG A 215 -6.10 3.38 -26.66
C ARG A 215 -4.82 3.37 -27.47
N TYR A 216 -4.95 3.52 -28.79
CA TYR A 216 -3.83 3.69 -29.70
C TYR A 216 -3.56 5.18 -29.92
N GLU A 217 -2.31 5.54 -30.18
CA GLU A 217 -1.94 6.92 -30.52
C GLU A 217 -2.64 7.34 -31.82
N ALA A 218 -3.62 8.25 -31.71
CA ALA A 218 -4.37 8.74 -32.86
C ALA A 218 -3.71 9.96 -33.55
N LYS A 219 -2.82 10.67 -32.85
CA LYS A 219 -2.18 11.89 -33.33
C LYS A 219 -0.69 11.66 -33.59
N PRO A 220 -0.24 11.55 -34.86
CA PRO A 220 1.17 11.40 -35.15
C PRO A 220 1.92 12.69 -34.80
N LYS A 221 3.12 12.57 -34.22
CA LYS A 221 3.91 13.73 -33.80
C LYS A 221 4.55 14.49 -34.98
N GLY A 222 4.91 13.81 -36.06
CA GLY A 222 5.65 14.45 -37.16
C GLY A 222 5.49 13.83 -38.55
N TYR A 223 5.36 12.51 -38.67
CA TYR A 223 5.11 11.86 -39.96
C TYR A 223 3.61 11.81 -40.27
N TYR A 224 3.22 12.40 -41.41
CA TYR A 224 1.81 12.44 -41.88
C TYR A 224 1.60 11.76 -43.24
N GLY A 225 2.62 11.15 -43.88
CA GLY A 225 2.45 10.44 -45.16
C GLY A 225 3.63 10.53 -46.14
N LYS A 226 3.32 10.37 -47.44
CA LYS A 226 4.19 10.12 -48.61
C LYS A 226 5.70 9.92 -48.40
N ASN A 227 6.49 10.91 -47.96
CA ASN A 227 7.94 10.77 -47.80
C ASN A 227 8.36 11.10 -46.36
N ASP A 228 9.00 10.16 -45.67
CA ASP A 228 9.61 10.38 -44.35
C ASP A 228 11.08 10.78 -44.49
N TYR A 229 11.39 12.07 -44.38
CA TYR A 229 12.77 12.56 -44.41
C TYR A 229 13.43 12.53 -43.03
N SER A 230 12.75 13.06 -42.00
CA SER A 230 13.28 13.20 -40.64
C SER A 230 12.26 12.88 -39.54
N GLY A 231 11.00 12.62 -39.90
CA GLY A 231 9.88 12.45 -38.98
C GLY A 231 9.61 13.60 -38.03
N MET A 232 10.25 14.77 -38.21
CA MET A 232 10.25 15.89 -37.23
C MET A 232 10.53 15.42 -35.79
N LYS A 233 11.50 14.52 -35.62
CA LYS A 233 11.83 13.89 -34.33
C LYS A 233 12.26 14.88 -33.23
N GLN A 234 12.73 16.06 -33.62
CA GLN A 234 13.12 17.13 -32.70
C GLN A 234 11.97 18.07 -32.33
N SER A 235 10.72 17.74 -32.69
CA SER A 235 9.53 18.53 -32.35
C SER A 235 9.58 18.96 -30.88
N SER A 236 9.93 20.23 -30.70
CA SER A 236 9.95 20.98 -29.44
C SER A 236 8.66 21.78 -29.36
#